data_AF-A0A8D1BSG3-F1
#
_entry.id   AF-A0A8D1BSG3-F1
#
_cell.length_a   1.000
_cell.length_b   1.000
_cell.length_c   1.000
_cell.angle_alpha   90.00
_cell.angle_beta   90.00
_cell.angle_gamma   90.00
#
_symmetry.space_group_name_H-M   'P 1'
#
loop_
_entity.id
_entity.type
_entity.pdbx_description
1 polymer ?
#
loop_
_entity_poly.entity_id
_entity_poly.type
_entity_poly.pdbx_seq_one_letter_code
_entity_poly.pdbx_strand_id
1 'polypeptide(L)'
;MDLEIDGRMAPSLRAAVSNLRAVSAPVAPCLPQPWGLRVGVVRGLRTGPTLLSVRKFTDKREWITTENGIGTVGISKFAQEALADVKAFSISSLEEFGALESVKAASELCSPLSGEVTEINEALAQNPGLVNKPCYEDGWLIKMTLSNPSELDELMSEETYEK
;
A
#
# COMPACT_ATOMS: atom_id res chain seq x y z
N MET A 1 -55.22 -29.68 0.62
CA MET A 1 -54.24 -30.60 -0.02
C MET A 1 -53.11 -30.69 0.95
N ASP A 2 -53.20 -31.73 1.76
CA ASP A 2 -52.61 -31.86 3.08
C ASP A 2 -51.40 -32.83 3.01
N LEU A 3 -50.83 -33.12 4.19
CA LEU A 3 -49.65 -33.99 4.47
C LEU A 3 -48.27 -33.34 4.18
N GLU A 4 -47.36 -33.06 5.13
CA GLU A 4 -47.05 -33.54 6.51
C GLU A 4 -46.07 -34.74 6.61
N ILE A 5 -45.26 -34.73 7.72
CA ILE A 5 -44.24 -35.71 8.24
C ILE A 5 -42.91 -35.75 7.43
N ASP A 6 -41.68 -35.84 7.98
CA ASP A 6 -41.07 -35.89 9.35
C ASP A 6 -39.95 -34.79 9.39
N GLY A 7 -39.37 -34.26 10.48
CA GLY A 7 -39.44 -34.59 11.90
C GLY A 7 -38.14 -35.19 12.48
N ARG A 8 -37.20 -34.35 12.96
CA ARG A 8 -36.38 -34.68 14.15
C ARG A 8 -35.53 -33.51 14.67
N MET A 9 -35.98 -32.93 15.79
CA MET A 9 -35.18 -32.06 16.65
C MET A 9 -34.55 -32.93 17.76
N ALA A 10 -33.24 -32.82 17.97
CA ALA A 10 -32.54 -33.49 19.07
C ALA A 10 -32.06 -32.45 20.11
N PRO A 11 -32.23 -32.68 21.42
CA PRO A 11 -32.03 -31.65 22.43
C PRO A 11 -30.59 -31.48 22.89
N SER A 12 -30.29 -30.26 23.34
CA SER A 12 -29.13 -29.90 24.15
C SER A 12 -29.08 -30.68 25.48
N LEU A 13 -27.89 -30.88 26.06
CA LEU A 13 -27.56 -30.44 27.43
C LEU A 13 -26.12 -30.75 27.89
N ARG A 14 -25.60 -29.83 28.72
CA ARG A 14 -24.59 -30.02 29.79
C ARG A 14 -23.14 -30.38 29.43
N ALA A 15 -22.37 -29.30 29.27
CA ALA A 15 -21.20 -28.96 30.09
C ALA A 15 -20.64 -30.04 31.05
N ALA A 16 -19.34 -30.32 30.90
CA ALA A 16 -18.48 -30.83 31.96
C ALA A 16 -17.27 -29.88 32.12
N VAL A 17 -17.31 -29.01 33.13
CA VAL A 17 -16.13 -28.27 33.59
C VAL A 17 -15.27 -29.26 34.37
N SER A 18 -14.02 -29.46 33.96
CA SER A 18 -13.03 -30.14 34.79
C SER A 18 -11.82 -29.23 34.98
N ASN A 19 -11.59 -28.90 36.25
CA ASN A 19 -10.62 -27.90 36.69
C ASN A 19 -9.33 -28.57 37.19
N LEU A 20 -8.23 -27.81 37.14
CA LEU A 20 -6.98 -28.01 37.91
C LEU A 20 -6.14 -29.26 37.58
N ARG A 21 -4.93 -29.01 37.07
CA ARG A 21 -3.75 -28.89 37.96
C ARG A 21 -2.60 -28.16 37.28
N ALA A 22 -2.29 -26.96 37.76
CA ALA A 22 -1.00 -26.34 37.49
C ALA A 22 0.08 -27.11 38.26
N VAL A 23 1.01 -27.74 37.55
CA VAL A 23 2.24 -28.28 38.16
C VAL A 23 3.17 -27.10 38.40
N SER A 24 3.47 -26.84 39.68
CA SER A 24 4.49 -25.86 40.05
C SER A 24 5.87 -26.37 39.62
N ALA A 25 6.53 -25.63 38.74
CA ALA A 25 7.96 -25.86 38.47
C ALA A 25 8.78 -25.45 39.72
N PRO A 26 9.81 -26.22 40.11
CA PRO A 26 10.64 -25.87 41.25
C PRO A 26 11.48 -24.62 40.95
N VAL A 27 11.60 -23.76 41.97
CA VAL A 27 12.46 -22.57 41.96
C VAL A 27 13.91 -22.99 41.72
N ALA A 28 14.50 -22.51 40.62
CA ALA A 28 15.94 -22.62 40.39
C ALA A 28 16.69 -21.67 41.35
N PRO A 29 17.71 -22.13 42.09
CA PRO A 29 18.48 -21.25 42.96
C PRO A 29 19.36 -20.30 42.14
N CYS A 30 19.19 -19.00 42.37
CA CYS A 30 20.07 -17.98 41.81
C CYS A 30 21.49 -18.12 42.37
N LEU A 31 22.45 -18.51 41.54
CA LEU A 31 23.87 -18.43 41.86
C LEU A 31 24.45 -17.11 41.33
N PRO A 32 25.07 -16.28 42.20
CA PRO A 32 25.74 -15.06 41.75
C PRO A 32 27.08 -15.41 41.09
N GLN A 33 27.23 -15.12 39.80
CA GLN A 33 28.55 -15.14 39.15
C GLN A 33 29.26 -13.79 39.30
N PRO A 34 30.60 -13.79 39.50
CA PRO A 34 31.34 -12.61 39.94
C PRO A 34 31.65 -11.62 38.81
N TRP A 35 32.05 -10.41 39.20
CA TRP A 35 32.38 -9.32 38.30
C TRP A 35 33.41 -9.69 37.23
N GLY A 36 33.00 -9.65 35.96
CA GLY A 36 33.85 -9.86 34.80
C GLY A 36 33.50 -8.91 33.66
N LEU A 37 34.33 -7.89 33.47
CA LEU A 37 34.50 -7.08 32.26
C LEU A 37 33.22 -6.57 31.56
N ARG A 38 32.86 -5.30 31.84
CA ARG A 38 32.05 -4.49 30.91
C ARG A 38 32.87 -4.20 29.64
N VAL A 39 32.85 -5.12 28.69
CA VAL A 39 33.26 -4.80 27.31
C VAL A 39 32.27 -3.77 26.78
N GLY A 40 32.78 -2.60 26.41
CA GLY A 40 31.95 -1.52 25.86
C GLY A 40 31.30 -1.97 24.57
N VAL A 41 29.98 -2.20 24.59
CA VAL A 41 29.18 -2.30 23.36
C VAL A 41 29.19 -0.91 22.74
N VAL A 42 30.15 -0.68 21.84
CA VAL A 42 30.08 0.42 20.88
C VAL A 42 28.85 0.14 20.04
N ARG A 43 27.74 0.82 20.36
CA ARG A 43 26.57 0.87 19.49
C ARG A 43 27.03 1.53 18.19
N GLY A 44 27.41 0.72 17.21
CA GLY A 44 27.58 1.18 15.85
C GLY A 44 26.28 1.87 15.44
N LEU A 45 26.34 3.18 15.20
CA LEU A 45 25.27 3.92 14.57
C LEU A 45 25.14 3.33 13.16
N ARG A 46 24.20 2.39 13.00
CA ARG A 46 23.71 2.03 11.67
C ARG A 46 22.93 3.23 11.16
N THR A 47 23.63 4.10 10.45
CA THR A 47 23.03 5.00 9.48
C THR A 47 22.44 4.11 8.39
N GLY A 48 21.23 3.60 8.62
CA GLY A 48 20.41 3.07 7.53
C GLY A 48 20.17 4.19 6.54
N PRO A 49 20.07 3.90 5.23
CA PRO A 49 19.74 4.93 4.26
C PRO A 49 18.41 5.54 4.67
N THR A 50 18.39 6.84 4.94
CA THR A 50 17.15 7.60 5.02
C THR A 50 16.54 7.52 3.63
N LEU A 51 15.45 6.75 3.49
CA LEU A 51 14.76 6.59 2.21
C LEU A 51 14.18 7.95 1.81
N LEU A 52 14.93 8.68 1.00
CA LEU A 52 14.39 9.78 0.22
C LEU A 52 13.45 9.15 -0.80
N SER A 53 12.17 9.54 -0.77
CA SER A 53 11.15 9.05 -1.71
C SER A 53 11.46 9.58 -3.11
N VAL A 54 12.28 8.86 -3.88
CA VAL A 54 12.67 9.22 -5.24
C VAL A 54 11.47 9.03 -6.17
N ARG A 55 11.16 10.04 -6.99
CA ARG A 55 10.16 9.95 -8.05
C ARG A 55 10.77 9.30 -9.30
N LYS A 56 10.03 8.34 -9.86
CA LYS A 56 10.30 7.70 -11.15
C LYS A 56 9.13 7.95 -12.11
N PHE A 57 9.40 7.85 -13.41
CA PHE A 57 8.45 8.16 -14.48
C PHE A 57 8.38 7.04 -15.53
N THR A 58 7.20 6.87 -16.13
CA THR A 58 6.96 6.01 -17.29
C THR A 58 7.10 6.80 -18.61
N ASP A 59 7.25 6.08 -19.72
CA ASP A 59 7.09 6.62 -21.08
C ASP A 59 5.66 7.16 -21.33
N LYS A 60 4.67 6.50 -20.73
CA LYS A 60 3.24 6.85 -20.74
C LYS A 60 2.87 8.07 -19.89
N ARG A 61 3.84 8.70 -19.22
CA ARG A 61 3.76 9.99 -18.50
C ARG A 61 3.10 9.95 -17.12
N GLU A 62 2.91 8.77 -16.55
CA GLU A 62 2.67 8.58 -15.13
C GLU A 62 3.96 8.77 -14.31
N TRP A 63 3.81 9.05 -13.02
CA TRP A 63 4.89 9.06 -12.04
C TRP A 63 4.57 8.12 -10.89
N ILE A 64 5.62 7.60 -10.25
CA ILE A 64 5.53 6.87 -8.99
C ILE A 64 6.57 7.38 -7.99
N THR A 65 6.17 7.58 -6.74
CA THR A 65 7.07 7.73 -5.58
C THR A 65 6.89 6.53 -4.66
N THR A 66 7.96 6.10 -4.00
CA THR A 66 7.92 4.92 -3.12
C THR A 66 8.34 5.26 -1.71
N GLU A 67 7.45 4.98 -0.76
CA GLU A 67 7.68 5.18 0.67
C GLU A 67 7.25 3.93 1.43
N ASN A 68 8.15 3.38 2.24
CA ASN A 68 7.91 2.21 3.10
C ASN A 68 7.29 0.98 2.39
N GLY A 69 7.54 0.82 1.08
CA GLY A 69 7.02 -0.29 0.26
C GLY A 69 5.65 -0.02 -0.40
N ILE A 70 5.08 1.16 -0.21
CA ILE A 70 3.88 1.64 -0.91
C ILE A 70 4.32 2.58 -2.04
N GLY A 71 3.85 2.29 -3.26
CA GLY A 71 3.96 3.17 -4.41
C GLY A 71 2.77 4.13 -4.47
N THR A 72 3.01 5.43 -4.46
CA THR A 72 1.99 6.45 -4.75
C THR A 72 2.13 6.85 -6.22
N VAL A 73 1.04 6.77 -6.99
CA VAL A 73 1.03 6.95 -8.45
C VAL A 73 0.17 8.14 -8.83
N GLY A 74 0.61 8.92 -9.83
CA GLY A 74 -0.18 9.99 -10.44
C GLY A 74 0.26 10.28 -11.87
N ILE A 75 -0.29 11.34 -12.48
CA ILE A 75 0.17 11.81 -13.81
C ILE A 75 1.12 12.99 -13.70
N SER A 76 2.09 13.04 -14.61
CA SER A 76 3.10 14.09 -14.65
C SER A 76 2.51 15.47 -15.00
N LYS A 77 3.28 16.52 -14.70
CA LYS A 77 2.96 17.89 -15.11
C LYS A 77 2.69 17.99 -16.62
N PHE A 78 3.49 17.30 -17.44
CA PHE A 78 3.33 17.32 -18.90
C PHE A 78 2.04 16.63 -19.37
N ALA A 79 1.63 15.54 -18.72
CA ALA A 79 0.36 14.88 -19.00
C ALA A 79 -0.85 15.77 -18.65
N GLN A 80 -0.86 16.41 -17.48
CA GLN A 80 -1.99 17.26 -17.09
C GLN A 80 -2.10 18.54 -17.95
N GLU A 81 -0.97 19.10 -18.43
CA GLU A 81 -0.99 20.23 -19.39
C GLU A 81 -1.64 19.84 -20.73
N ALA A 82 -1.45 18.60 -21.19
CA ALA A 82 -2.11 18.09 -22.39
C ALA A 82 -3.64 17.93 -22.22
N LEU A 83 -4.08 17.45 -21.04
CA LEU A 83 -5.50 17.30 -20.68
C LEU A 83 -6.19 18.66 -20.41
N ALA A 84 -5.43 19.66 -19.96
CA ALA A 84 -5.81 21.04 -19.65
C ALA A 84 -6.81 21.25 -18.49
N ASP A 85 -7.91 20.51 -18.43
CA ASP A 85 -8.93 20.61 -17.36
C ASP A 85 -9.56 19.23 -17.12
N VAL A 86 -9.17 18.59 -16.02
CA VAL A 86 -9.65 17.26 -15.62
C VAL A 86 -11.03 17.38 -14.97
N LYS A 87 -11.99 16.60 -15.48
CA LYS A 87 -13.37 16.55 -15.00
C LYS A 87 -13.64 15.39 -14.06
N ALA A 88 -13.04 14.24 -14.31
CA ALA A 88 -13.29 13.03 -13.56
C ALA A 88 -12.08 12.09 -13.61
N PHE A 89 -11.95 11.30 -12.54
CA PHE A 89 -11.11 10.11 -12.47
C PHE A 89 -12.03 8.92 -12.18
N SER A 90 -11.90 7.84 -12.95
CA SER A 90 -12.66 6.60 -12.79
C SER A 90 -11.72 5.41 -12.74
N ILE A 91 -12.10 4.36 -12.00
CA ILE A 91 -11.33 3.11 -11.90
C ILE A 91 -11.86 2.10 -12.91
N SER A 92 -10.92 1.36 -13.51
CA SER A 92 -11.17 0.21 -14.37
C SER A 92 -10.71 -1.07 -13.68
N SER A 93 -11.36 -2.19 -14.01
CA SER A 93 -11.07 -3.52 -13.47
C SER A 93 -10.31 -4.40 -14.47
N LEU A 94 -9.53 -3.78 -15.36
CA LEU A 94 -8.87 -4.42 -16.50
C LEU A 94 -7.34 -4.22 -16.40
N GLU A 95 -6.64 -4.14 -17.53
CA GLU A 95 -5.19 -3.94 -17.58
C GLU A 95 -4.81 -2.49 -17.20
N GLU A 96 -5.73 -1.53 -17.41
CA GLU A 96 -5.66 -0.20 -16.83
C GLU A 96 -6.21 -0.18 -15.39
N PHE A 97 -5.61 0.63 -14.51
CA PHE A 97 -6.17 0.88 -13.17
C PHE A 97 -7.25 1.96 -13.16
N GLY A 98 -7.29 2.80 -14.19
CA GLY A 98 -8.32 3.81 -14.35
C GLY A 98 -8.22 4.62 -15.63
N ALA A 99 -9.03 5.67 -15.70
CA ALA A 99 -9.02 6.66 -16.77
C ALA A 99 -9.28 8.06 -16.21
N LEU A 100 -8.67 9.07 -16.83
CA LEU A 100 -8.94 10.49 -16.61
C LEU A 100 -9.73 11.06 -17.78
N GLU A 101 -10.85 11.71 -17.48
CA GLU A 101 -11.64 12.44 -18.47
C GLU A 101 -11.37 13.95 -18.34
N SER A 102 -11.16 14.61 -19.46
CA SER A 102 -10.92 16.07 -19.54
C SER A 102 -11.83 16.73 -20.57
N VAL A 103 -11.76 18.07 -20.67
CA VAL A 103 -12.45 18.81 -21.74
C VAL A 103 -11.93 18.44 -23.14
N LYS A 104 -10.67 18.01 -23.28
CA LYS A 104 -10.00 17.79 -24.57
C LYS A 104 -9.89 16.33 -25.01
N ALA A 105 -9.73 15.42 -24.05
CA ALA A 105 -9.49 14.00 -24.29
C ALA A 105 -9.86 13.15 -23.06
N ALA A 106 -10.05 11.85 -23.27
CA ALA A 106 -9.90 10.87 -22.20
C ALA A 106 -8.50 10.25 -22.31
N SER A 107 -7.89 9.89 -21.18
CA SER A 107 -6.64 9.13 -21.12
C SER A 107 -6.84 7.92 -20.22
N GLU A 108 -6.64 6.75 -20.79
CA GLU A 108 -6.41 5.49 -20.07
C GLU A 108 -5.13 5.60 -19.24
N LEU A 109 -5.07 4.90 -18.10
CA LEU A 109 -3.95 4.96 -17.15
C LEU A 109 -3.42 3.57 -16.84
N CYS A 110 -2.16 3.34 -17.18
CA CYS A 110 -1.50 2.06 -17.01
C CYS A 110 -0.75 2.01 -15.67
N SER A 111 -0.81 0.88 -14.97
CA SER A 111 -0.01 0.71 -13.75
C SER A 111 1.48 0.82 -14.11
N PRO A 112 2.29 1.63 -13.40
CA PRO A 112 3.71 1.75 -13.70
C PRO A 112 4.51 0.49 -13.33
N LEU A 113 3.98 -0.35 -12.42
CA LEU A 113 4.64 -1.56 -11.89
C LEU A 113 3.62 -2.66 -11.60
N SER A 114 4.11 -3.87 -11.35
CA SER A 114 3.33 -5.01 -10.86
C SER A 114 2.93 -4.84 -9.39
N GLY A 115 1.64 -4.92 -9.05
CA GLY A 115 1.19 -4.79 -7.67
C GLY A 115 -0.33 -4.79 -7.48
N GLU A 116 -0.78 -4.55 -6.24
CA GLU A 116 -2.19 -4.45 -5.87
C GLU A 116 -2.51 -3.04 -5.35
N VAL A 117 -3.58 -2.42 -5.86
CA VAL A 117 -4.06 -1.10 -5.44
C VAL A 117 -4.61 -1.17 -4.02
N THR A 118 -4.04 -0.38 -3.10
CA THR A 118 -4.41 -0.34 -1.68
C THR A 118 -5.27 0.87 -1.31
N GLU A 119 -5.15 1.97 -2.05
CA GLU A 119 -5.83 3.23 -1.74
C GLU A 119 -6.11 4.02 -3.02
N ILE A 120 -7.16 4.84 -2.99
CA ILE A 120 -7.66 5.63 -4.11
C ILE A 120 -7.87 7.05 -3.60
N ASN A 121 -7.52 8.07 -4.37
CA ASN A 121 -7.70 9.44 -3.93
C ASN A 121 -9.17 9.89 -4.06
N GLU A 122 -9.97 9.63 -3.02
CA GLU A 122 -11.38 10.03 -2.95
C GLU A 122 -11.59 11.56 -3.06
N ALA A 123 -10.58 12.37 -2.76
CA ALA A 123 -10.67 13.83 -2.89
C ALA A 123 -10.90 14.27 -4.36
N LEU A 124 -10.46 13.46 -5.33
CA LEU A 124 -10.66 13.73 -6.76
C LEU A 124 -12.13 13.72 -7.19
N ALA A 125 -13.00 12.99 -6.46
CA ALA A 125 -14.44 12.99 -6.74
C ALA A 125 -15.11 14.34 -6.43
N GLN A 126 -14.53 15.14 -5.52
CA GLN A 126 -15.01 16.47 -5.15
C GLN A 126 -14.18 17.60 -5.78
N ASN A 127 -12.90 17.34 -6.07
CA ASN A 127 -11.96 18.31 -6.61
C ASN A 127 -11.01 17.66 -7.64
N PRO A 128 -11.48 17.36 -8.87
CA PRO A 128 -10.66 16.75 -9.91
C PRO A 128 -9.51 17.67 -10.36
N GLY A 129 -9.61 18.99 -10.13
CA GLY A 129 -8.55 19.97 -10.37
C GLY A 129 -7.28 19.79 -9.54
N LEU A 130 -7.28 18.90 -8.53
CA LEU A 130 -6.07 18.46 -7.83
C LEU A 130 -5.07 17.81 -8.80
N VAL A 131 -5.55 17.11 -9.83
CA VAL A 131 -4.72 16.51 -10.89
C VAL A 131 -3.99 17.58 -11.72
N ASN A 132 -4.50 18.82 -11.79
CA ASN A 132 -3.90 19.88 -12.60
C ASN A 132 -2.88 20.77 -11.86
N LYS A 133 -3.03 21.01 -10.55
CA LYS A 133 -2.28 22.08 -9.86
C LYS A 133 -1.38 21.61 -8.71
N PRO A 134 -1.82 20.64 -7.87
CA PRO A 134 -0.93 19.85 -7.02
C PRO A 134 -0.69 18.42 -7.57
N CYS A 135 -0.47 18.24 -8.88
CA CYS A 135 -0.32 16.92 -9.55
C CYS A 135 0.72 15.94 -8.95
N TYR A 136 1.64 16.46 -8.13
CA TYR A 136 2.74 15.75 -7.48
C TYR A 136 2.58 15.62 -5.96
N GLU A 137 1.58 16.30 -5.39
CA GLU A 137 1.23 16.32 -3.96
C GLU A 137 -0.18 15.72 -3.82
N ASP A 138 -1.21 16.54 -3.57
CA ASP A 138 -2.62 16.11 -3.41
C ASP A 138 -3.27 15.52 -4.69
N GLY A 139 -2.62 15.61 -5.84
CA GLY A 139 -3.08 15.13 -7.15
C GLY A 139 -2.70 13.68 -7.50
N TRP A 140 -2.22 12.90 -6.53
CA TRP A 140 -2.06 11.44 -6.68
C TRP A 140 -3.39 10.76 -7.02
N LEU A 141 -3.36 9.63 -7.71
CA LEU A 141 -4.56 8.91 -8.18
C LEU A 141 -4.85 7.67 -7.34
N ILE A 142 -3.82 6.84 -7.16
CA ILE A 142 -3.86 5.59 -6.41
C ILE A 142 -2.59 5.42 -5.57
N LYS A 143 -2.68 4.55 -4.55
CA LYS A 143 -1.52 3.92 -3.92
C LYS A 143 -1.61 2.42 -4.10
N MET A 144 -0.46 1.77 -4.22
CA MET A 144 -0.36 0.33 -4.44
C MET A 144 0.80 -0.30 -3.67
N THR A 145 0.68 -1.60 -3.38
CA THR A 145 1.83 -2.44 -3.03
C THR A 145 2.69 -2.69 -4.27
N LEU A 146 3.96 -3.03 -4.07
CA LEU A 146 4.88 -3.43 -5.14
C LEU A 146 5.19 -4.92 -5.03
N SER A 147 4.77 -5.70 -6.03
CA SER A 147 5.07 -7.14 -6.11
C SER A 147 6.53 -7.41 -6.43
N ASN A 148 7.16 -6.53 -7.23
CA ASN A 148 8.57 -6.61 -7.59
C ASN A 148 9.19 -5.20 -7.57
N PRO A 149 9.86 -4.79 -6.48
CA PRO A 149 10.44 -3.44 -6.38
C PRO A 149 11.59 -3.21 -7.37
N SER A 150 12.17 -4.27 -7.97
CA SER A 150 13.25 -4.16 -8.95
C SER A 150 12.80 -3.47 -10.26
N GLU A 151 11.51 -3.50 -10.58
CA GLU A 151 10.93 -2.83 -11.76
C GLU A 151 11.10 -1.29 -11.67
N LEU A 152 11.30 -0.73 -10.47
CA LEU A 152 11.64 0.69 -10.28
C LEU A 152 12.94 1.09 -10.99
N ASP A 153 13.89 0.18 -11.18
CA ASP A 153 15.17 0.47 -11.84
C ASP A 153 15.02 0.59 -13.36
N GLU A 154 13.95 0.05 -13.94
CA GLU A 154 13.61 0.17 -15.37
C GLU A 154 12.95 1.53 -15.68
N LEU A 155 12.35 2.18 -14.68
CA LEU A 155 11.69 3.48 -14.82
C LEU A 155 12.66 4.67 -14.90
N MET A 156 12.26 5.67 -15.70
CA MET A 156 13.01 6.89 -15.95
C MET A 156 13.17 7.74 -14.68
N SER A 157 14.36 8.35 -14.51
CA SER A 157 14.57 9.40 -13.51
C SER A 157 13.94 10.72 -13.96
N GLU A 158 13.63 11.62 -13.02
CA GLU A 158 13.11 12.97 -13.30
C GLU A 158 14.01 13.73 -14.30
N GLU A 159 15.34 13.68 -14.10
CA GLU A 159 16.34 14.27 -15.02
C GLU A 159 16.36 13.66 -16.44
N THR A 160 15.80 12.46 -16.62
CA THR A 160 15.67 11.82 -17.94
C THR A 160 14.33 12.15 -18.58
N TYR A 161 13.29 12.32 -17.76
CA TYR A 161 11.93 12.63 -18.20
C TYR A 161 11.75 14.11 -18.60
N GLU A 162 12.48 15.03 -17.97
CA GLU A 162 12.41 16.48 -18.24
C GLU A 162 13.29 16.96 -19.42
N LYS A 163 13.89 16.07 -20.21
CA LYS A 163 14.79 16.38 -21.34
C LYS A 163 14.10 16.38 -22.70
#